data_AF-X1CPK9-F1
#
_entry.id   AF-X1CPK9-F1
#
_cell.length_a   1.000
_cell.length_b   1.000
_cell.length_c   1.000
_cell.angle_alpha   90.00
_cell.angle_beta   90.00
_cell.angle_gamma   90.00
#
_symmetry.space_group_name_H-M   'P 1'
#
loop_
_entity.id
_entity.type
_entity.pdbx_description
1 polymer ?
#
loop_
_entity_poly.entity_id
_entity_poly.type
_entity_poly.pdbx_seq_one_letter_code
_entity_poly.pdbx_strand_id
1 'polypeptide(L)'
;PNLLSSLDVNIIALNTFHQEKKVKASVPNIKTIRSCADIVRASHSDLGICFSSDGQRFILVDENGIEIDFEDLFMLFVTYDDKIQDSKPNSVIVSETSSKVLNDYVNGQGFDLIRKKSKPGIISRSI
;
A
#
# COMPACT_ATOMS: atom_id res chain seq x y z
N PRO A 1 -5.38 -14.16 5.02
CA PRO A 1 -4.49 -15.35 5.03
C PRO A 1 -4.67 -16.23 3.78
N ASN A 2 -5.87 -16.73 3.53
CA ASN A 2 -6.13 -17.72 2.46
C ASN A 2 -5.67 -17.29 1.07
N LEU A 3 -5.87 -16.01 0.70
CA LEU A 3 -5.39 -15.48 -0.59
C LEU A 3 -3.87 -15.61 -0.72
N LEU A 4 -3.12 -15.16 0.28
CA LEU A 4 -1.65 -15.27 0.26
C LEU A 4 -1.21 -16.74 0.31
N SER A 5 -1.88 -17.60 1.09
CA SER A 5 -1.52 -19.02 1.17
C SER A 5 -1.62 -19.73 -0.18
N SER A 6 -2.47 -19.23 -1.09
CA SER A 6 -2.58 -19.76 -2.45
C SER A 6 -1.40 -19.42 -3.36
N LEU A 7 -0.54 -18.48 -2.95
CA LEU A 7 0.67 -18.06 -3.68
C LEU A 7 1.93 -18.85 -3.27
N ASP A 8 1.77 -19.95 -2.53
CA ASP A 8 2.86 -20.79 -2.02
C ASP A 8 3.90 -20.02 -1.18
N VAL A 9 3.43 -19.05 -0.40
CA VAL A 9 4.25 -18.28 0.54
C VAL A 9 4.00 -18.71 1.98
N ASN A 10 5.05 -18.68 2.80
CA ASN A 10 4.95 -18.92 4.23
C ASN A 10 4.34 -17.69 4.94
N ILE A 11 3.35 -17.91 5.80
CA ILE A 11 2.55 -16.82 6.40
C ILE A 11 2.46 -17.00 7.91
N ILE A 12 2.87 -15.95 8.62
CA ILE A 12 2.57 -15.76 10.03
C ILE A 12 1.38 -14.80 10.11
N ALA A 13 0.21 -15.33 10.49
CA ALA A 13 -1.01 -14.55 10.56
C ALA A 13 -1.27 -14.05 11.99
N LEU A 14 -1.53 -12.74 12.13
CA LEU A 14 -1.76 -12.08 13.42
C LEU A 14 -3.16 -11.48 13.46
N ASN A 15 -3.81 -11.51 14.62
CA ASN A 15 -5.11 -10.87 14.85
C ASN A 15 -6.18 -11.22 13.80
N THR A 16 -6.23 -12.48 13.35
CA THR A 16 -7.14 -12.95 12.29
C THR A 16 -8.57 -13.19 12.74
N PHE A 17 -8.90 -12.94 14.01
CA PHE A 17 -10.24 -13.10 14.54
C PHE A 17 -11.13 -11.91 14.17
N HIS A 18 -12.40 -12.18 13.88
CA HIS A 18 -13.38 -11.13 13.62
C HIS A 18 -13.64 -10.35 14.92
N GLN A 19 -13.49 -9.02 14.89
CA GLN A 19 -13.83 -8.16 16.02
C GLN A 19 -15.27 -7.66 15.88
N GLU A 20 -16.17 -8.13 16.76
CA GLU A 20 -17.60 -7.74 16.76
C GLU A 20 -17.82 -6.27 17.16
N LYS A 21 -16.91 -5.69 17.97
CA LYS A 21 -17.02 -4.30 18.39
C LYS A 21 -16.54 -3.41 17.25
N LYS A 22 -17.41 -2.51 16.80
CA LYS A 22 -17.09 -1.34 15.95
C LYS A 22 -16.17 -0.37 16.71
N VAL A 23 -14.96 -0.80 17.05
CA VAL A 23 -13.87 0.15 17.28
C VAL A 23 -13.77 0.92 15.96
N LYS A 24 -13.78 2.26 16.03
CA LYS A 24 -13.57 3.13 14.86
C LYS A 24 -12.56 2.48 13.94
N ALA A 25 -12.86 2.40 12.64
CA ALA A 25 -12.02 1.75 11.64
C ALA A 25 -10.55 2.03 11.95
N SER A 26 -9.85 1.02 12.45
CA SER A 26 -8.48 1.19 12.93
C SER A 26 -7.64 1.26 11.66
N VAL A 27 -7.22 2.46 11.32
CA VAL A 27 -6.29 2.68 10.23
C VAL A 27 -4.90 2.33 10.76
N PRO A 28 -4.19 1.39 10.12
CA PRO A 28 -2.81 1.11 10.46
C PRO A 28 -2.02 2.41 10.46
N ASN A 29 -1.13 2.59 11.44
CA ASN A 29 -0.20 3.70 11.50
C ASN A 29 1.06 3.25 12.22
N ILE A 30 2.11 4.08 12.17
CA ILE A 30 3.42 3.80 12.75
C ILE A 30 3.38 3.29 14.21
N LYS A 31 2.38 3.68 15.01
CA LYS A 31 2.24 3.20 16.41
C LYS A 31 1.63 1.81 16.48
N THR A 32 0.68 1.49 15.60
CA THR A 32 -0.03 0.21 15.61
C THR A 32 0.72 -0.89 14.86
N ILE A 33 1.64 -0.52 13.96
CA ILE A 33 2.46 -1.51 13.21
C ILE A 33 3.67 -2.01 14.00
N ARG A 34 4.01 -1.44 15.16
CA ARG A 34 5.21 -1.84 15.93
C ARG A 34 5.27 -3.34 16.19
N SER A 35 4.17 -3.94 16.62
CA SER A 35 4.11 -5.40 16.82
C SER A 35 4.33 -6.18 15.53
N CYS A 36 3.86 -5.68 14.39
CA CYS A 36 4.14 -6.28 13.08
C CYS A 36 5.63 -6.18 12.74
N ALA A 37 6.22 -4.98 12.84
CA ALA A 37 7.64 -4.76 12.58
C ALA A 37 8.56 -5.59 13.50
N ASP A 38 8.21 -5.71 14.78
CA ASP A 38 8.95 -6.55 15.73
C ASP A 38 8.88 -8.02 15.36
N ILE A 39 7.71 -8.49 14.93
CA ILE A 39 7.52 -9.88 14.49
C ILE A 39 8.28 -10.14 13.20
N VAL A 40 8.20 -9.26 12.19
CA VAL A 40 8.95 -9.38 10.94
C VAL A 40 10.44 -9.57 11.21
N ARG A 41 11.02 -8.71 12.05
CA ARG A 41 12.45 -8.80 12.42
C ARG A 41 12.76 -10.07 13.22
N ALA A 42 11.89 -10.46 14.14
CA ALA A 42 12.11 -11.62 15.02
C ALA A 42 11.94 -12.96 14.27
N SER A 43 11.06 -13.03 13.28
CA SER A 43 10.84 -14.23 12.47
C SER A 43 11.68 -14.27 11.19
N HIS A 44 12.49 -13.24 10.93
CA HIS A 44 13.22 -13.07 9.66
C HIS A 44 12.29 -13.17 8.44
N SER A 45 11.13 -12.55 8.52
CA SER A 45 10.20 -12.48 7.38
C SER A 45 10.67 -11.46 6.35
N ASP A 46 10.43 -11.73 5.07
CA ASP A 46 10.79 -10.82 3.98
C ASP A 46 9.87 -9.60 3.87
N LEU A 47 8.63 -9.71 4.37
CA LEU A 47 7.62 -8.66 4.26
C LEU A 47 6.56 -8.76 5.37
N GLY A 48 6.18 -7.62 5.92
CA GLY A 48 5.02 -7.45 6.80
C GLY A 48 3.88 -6.72 6.10
N ILE A 49 2.63 -7.16 6.33
CA ILE A 49 1.44 -6.50 5.79
C ILE A 49 0.42 -6.26 6.90
N CYS A 50 0.05 -5.00 7.11
CA CYS A 50 -0.95 -4.58 8.08
C CYS A 50 -2.18 -4.02 7.38
N PHE A 51 -3.32 -4.71 7.45
CA PHE A 51 -4.58 -4.23 6.88
C PHE A 51 -5.38 -3.37 7.85
N SER A 52 -6.14 -2.41 7.33
CA SER A 52 -7.23 -1.77 8.07
C SER A 52 -8.34 -2.77 8.37
N SER A 53 -9.17 -2.47 9.38
CA SER A 53 -10.28 -3.33 9.79
C SER A 53 -11.32 -3.59 8.69
N ASP A 54 -11.42 -2.71 7.70
CA ASP A 54 -12.30 -2.84 6.53
C ASP A 54 -11.60 -3.39 5.28
N GLY A 55 -10.29 -3.68 5.37
CA GLY A 55 -9.48 -4.20 4.27
C GLY A 55 -9.25 -3.23 3.11
N GLN A 56 -9.65 -1.95 3.23
CA GLN A 56 -9.51 -0.97 2.13
C GLN A 56 -8.10 -0.36 2.04
N ARG A 57 -7.34 -0.39 3.13
CA ARG A 57 -5.99 0.15 3.22
C ARG A 57 -5.06 -0.89 3.81
N PHE A 58 -3.79 -0.77 3.47
CA PHE A 58 -2.73 -1.53 4.11
C PHE A 58 -1.49 -0.66 4.28
N ILE A 59 -0.62 -1.08 5.20
CA ILE A 59 0.77 -0.62 5.31
C ILE A 59 1.67 -1.83 5.08
N LEU A 60 2.76 -1.62 4.35
CA LEU A 60 3.82 -2.60 4.18
C LEU A 60 4.99 -2.27 5.10
N VAL A 61 5.68 -3.32 5.54
CA VAL A 61 6.88 -3.25 6.36
C VAL A 61 7.94 -4.12 5.71
N ASP A 62 9.14 -3.58 5.50
CA ASP A 62 10.27 -4.32 4.94
C ASP A 62 10.85 -5.34 5.94
N GLU A 63 11.85 -6.10 5.50
CA GLU A 63 12.55 -7.12 6.32
C GLU A 63 13.26 -6.53 7.55
N ASN A 64 13.55 -5.22 7.53
CA ASN A 64 14.19 -4.49 8.61
C ASN A 64 13.16 -3.90 9.60
N GLY A 65 11.87 -4.15 9.40
CA GLY A 65 10.81 -3.60 10.25
C GLY A 65 10.48 -2.12 9.98
N ILE A 66 10.88 -1.59 8.83
CA ILE A 66 10.67 -0.20 8.42
C ILE A 66 9.43 -0.12 7.52
N GLU A 67 8.57 0.87 7.76
CA GLU A 67 7.40 1.14 6.91
C GLU A 67 7.83 1.54 5.50
N ILE A 68 7.24 0.89 4.49
CA ILE A 68 7.41 1.28 3.09
C ILE A 68 6.38 2.37 2.77
N ASP A 69 6.86 3.54 2.33
CA ASP A 69 5.98 4.65 1.96
C ASP A 69 5.10 4.27 0.76
N PHE A 70 3.88 4.79 0.72
CA PHE A 70 2.97 4.56 -0.38
C PHE A 70 3.52 5.09 -1.71
N GLU A 71 4.34 6.16 -1.68
CA GLU A 71 4.96 6.70 -2.90
C GLU A 71 6.01 5.76 -3.47
N ASP A 72 6.80 5.11 -2.62
CA ASP A 72 7.78 4.11 -3.05
C ASP A 72 7.09 2.90 -3.68
N LEU A 73 6.02 2.43 -3.03
CA LEU A 73 5.19 1.36 -3.58
C LEU A 73 4.53 1.78 -4.91
N PHE A 74 4.09 3.04 -5.01
CA PHE A 74 3.52 3.57 -6.24
C PHE A 74 4.54 3.60 -7.39
N MET A 75 5.75 4.08 -7.12
CA MET A 75 6.85 4.11 -8.09
C MET A 75 7.25 2.70 -8.52
N LEU A 76 7.24 1.72 -7.60
CA LEU A 76 7.45 0.30 -7.93
C LEU A 76 6.44 -0.19 -8.97
N PHE A 77 5.14 0.02 -8.73
CA PHE A 77 4.09 -0.40 -9.67
C PHE A 77 4.19 0.32 -11.01
N VAL A 78 4.37 1.64 -11.00
CA VAL A 78 4.54 2.40 -12.24
C VAL A 78 5.71 1.87 -13.04
N THR A 79 6.78 1.39 -12.42
CA THR A 79 7.99 0.94 -13.13
C THR A 79 7.88 -0.46 -13.68
N TYR A 80 7.32 -1.40 -12.90
CA TYR A 80 7.45 -2.83 -13.17
C TYR A 80 6.15 -3.56 -13.49
N ASP A 81 4.98 -2.91 -13.37
CA ASP A 81 3.72 -3.53 -13.78
C ASP A 81 3.52 -3.38 -15.30
N ASP A 82 3.55 -4.49 -16.02
CA ASP A 82 3.41 -4.53 -17.49
C ASP A 82 2.09 -3.89 -17.95
N LYS A 83 0.99 -4.09 -17.22
CA LYS A 83 -0.31 -3.51 -17.60
C LYS A 83 -0.31 -2.00 -17.44
N ILE A 84 0.35 -1.49 -16.41
CA ILE A 84 0.55 -0.06 -16.24
C ILE A 84 1.44 0.47 -17.36
N GLN A 85 2.56 -0.18 -17.65
CA GLN A 85 3.49 0.21 -18.73
C GLN A 85 2.81 0.24 -20.11
N ASP A 86 1.99 -0.76 -20.42
CA ASP A 86 1.22 -0.87 -21.67
C ASP A 86 0.11 0.18 -21.79
N SER A 87 -0.26 0.83 -20.68
CA SER A 87 -1.31 1.84 -20.66
C SER A 87 -0.84 3.24 -21.10
N LYS A 88 0.44 3.43 -21.42
CA LYS A 88 0.93 4.73 -21.91
C LYS A 88 0.20 5.16 -23.20
N PRO A 89 -0.13 6.45 -23.36
CA PRO A 89 0.25 7.59 -22.52
C PRO A 89 -0.84 7.99 -21.50
N ASN A 90 -1.59 7.04 -20.94
CA ASN A 90 -2.68 7.37 -20.00
C ASN A 90 -2.18 8.17 -18.79
N SER A 91 -3.06 8.97 -18.20
CA SER A 91 -2.72 9.72 -16.99
C SER A 91 -2.89 8.87 -15.74
N VAL A 92 -2.04 9.15 -14.75
CA VAL A 92 -2.10 8.57 -13.42
C VAL A 92 -2.79 9.55 -12.46
N ILE A 93 -3.75 9.07 -11.66
CA ILE A 93 -4.52 9.92 -10.74
C ILE A 93 -4.09 9.67 -9.30
N VAL A 94 -3.65 10.73 -8.61
CA VAL A 94 -3.21 10.69 -7.20
C VAL A 94 -3.89 11.76 -6.36
N SER A 95 -3.73 11.67 -5.04
CA SER A 95 -4.19 12.73 -4.14
C SER A 95 -3.32 13.98 -4.25
N GLU A 96 -3.89 15.13 -3.93
CA GLU A 96 -3.18 16.42 -3.89
C GLU A 96 -2.03 16.45 -2.87
N THR A 97 -2.03 15.52 -1.92
CA THR A 97 -1.02 15.39 -0.86
C THR A 97 0.25 14.68 -1.31
N SER A 98 0.29 14.06 -2.49
CA SER A 98 1.50 13.40 -2.99
C SER A 98 2.65 14.40 -3.19
N SER A 99 3.89 13.95 -3.03
CA SER A 99 5.08 14.76 -3.14
C SER A 99 5.36 15.21 -4.59
N LYS A 100 6.30 16.14 -4.74
CA LYS A 100 6.85 16.51 -6.05
C LYS A 100 7.71 15.40 -6.65
N VAL A 101 8.35 14.59 -5.81
CA VAL A 101 9.21 13.47 -6.25
C VAL A 101 8.38 12.49 -7.09
N LEU A 102 7.17 12.15 -6.62
CA LEU A 102 6.26 11.28 -7.36
C LEU A 102 5.91 11.85 -8.75
N ASN A 103 5.68 13.16 -8.84
CA ASN A 103 5.39 13.83 -10.11
C ASN A 103 6.55 13.75 -11.10
N ASP A 104 7.74 14.09 -10.63
CA ASP A 104 8.93 14.10 -11.48
C ASP A 104 9.26 12.66 -11.95
N TYR A 105 9.06 11.67 -11.08
CA TYR A 105 9.25 10.26 -11.40
C TYR A 105 8.25 9.75 -12.44
N VAL A 106 6.95 9.95 -12.21
CA VAL A 106 5.87 9.47 -13.09
C VAL A 106 5.96 10.11 -14.48
N ASN A 107 6.25 11.41 -14.56
CA ASN A 107 6.48 12.10 -15.83
C ASN A 107 7.72 11.54 -16.55
N GLY A 108 8.79 11.24 -15.82
CA GLY A 108 9.99 10.59 -16.36
C GLY A 108 9.72 9.19 -16.93
N GLN A 109 8.70 8.50 -16.43
CA GLN A 109 8.24 7.20 -16.94
C GLN A 109 7.30 7.31 -18.15
N GLY A 110 6.90 8.52 -18.55
CA GLY A 110 6.05 8.77 -19.72
C GLY A 110 4.55 8.79 -19.45
N PHE A 111 4.15 9.04 -18.20
CA PHE A 111 2.75 9.24 -17.81
C PHE A 111 2.52 10.66 -17.29
N ASP A 112 1.33 11.20 -17.50
CA ASP A 112 0.93 12.47 -16.89
C ASP A 112 0.32 12.25 -15.50
N LEU A 113 0.74 13.03 -14.50
CA LEU A 113 0.18 12.95 -13.14
C LEU A 113 -0.96 13.96 -12.90
N ILE A 114 -2.18 13.46 -12.67
CA ILE A 114 -3.36 14.25 -12.31
C ILE A 114 -3.58 14.22 -10.80
N ARG A 115 -3.64 15.40 -10.17
CA ARG A 115 -3.90 15.53 -8.74
C ARG A 115 -5.37 15.83 -8.45
N LYS A 116 -5.94 15.14 -7.47
CA LYS A 116 -7.33 15.34 -7.01
C LYS A 116 -7.41 15.49 -5.50
N LYS A 117 -8.49 16.12 -5.02
CA LYS A 117 -8.73 16.30 -3.59
C LYS A 117 -8.71 14.97 -2.84
N SER A 118 -8.09 14.96 -1.67
CA SER A 118 -8.03 13.76 -0.81
C SER A 118 -9.35 13.54 -0.07
N LYS A 119 -10.40 13.19 -0.81
CA LYS A 119 -11.71 12.81 -0.27
C LYS A 119 -12.11 11.44 -0.80
N PRO A 120 -12.69 10.57 0.05
CA PRO A 120 -13.18 9.26 -0.39
C PRO A 120 -14.05 9.36 -1.65
N GLY A 121 -13.74 8.54 -2.65
CA GLY A 121 -14.49 8.45 -3.90
C GLY A 121 -14.17 9.49 -4.97
N ILE A 122 -13.34 10.51 -4.70
CA ILE A 122 -12.99 11.50 -5.74
C ILE A 122 -12.07 10.90 -6.80
N ILE A 123 -11.03 10.16 -6.37
CA ILE A 123 -10.08 9.51 -7.29
C ILE A 123 -10.84 8.50 -8.17
N SER A 124 -11.68 7.65 -7.59
CA SER A 124 -12.43 6.63 -8.34
C SER A 124 -13.44 7.20 -9.34
N ARG A 125 -13.99 8.40 -9.09
CA ARG A 125 -14.90 9.10 -10.03
C ARG A 125 -14.18 9.85 -11.15
N SER A 126 -12.85 9.86 -11.12
CA SER A 126 -12.02 10.56 -12.11
C SER A 126 -11.52 9.63 -13.22
N ILE A 127 -11.89 8.35 -13.16
CA ILE A 127 -11.57 7.28 -14.13
C ILE A 127 -12.75 7.13 -15.09
#